data_AF-A0A966B8C8-F1
#
_entry.id   AF-A0A966B8C8-F1
#
_cell.length_a   1.000
_cell.length_b   1.000
_cell.length_c   1.000
_cell.angle_alpha   90.00
_cell.angle_beta   90.00
_cell.angle_gamma   90.00
#
_symmetry.space_group_name_H-M   'P 1'
#
loop_
_entity.id
_entity.type
_entity.pdbx_description
1 polymer ?
#
loop_
_entity_poly.entity_id
_entity_poly.type
_entity_poly.pdbx_seq_one_letter_code
_entity_poly.pdbx_strand_id
1 'polypeptide(L)' 'MTIIHQSPLPAVEIRDVAVSDYILRHAGINPDRLAISDGAATSYTYAELRDAVRGLAG' A
#
# COMPACT_ATOMS: atom_id res chain seq x y z
N MET A 1 -30.59 -16.81 -19.76
CA MET A 1 -30.48 -15.36 -19.45
C MET A 1 -29.45 -15.19 -18.37
N THR A 2 -28.46 -14.34 -18.56
CA THR A 2 -27.43 -14.08 -17.55
C THR A 2 -27.83 -12.83 -16.78
N ILE A 3 -28.07 -12.97 -15.47
CA ILE A 3 -28.35 -11.84 -14.58
C ILE A 3 -27.00 -11.31 -14.11
N ILE A 4 -26.69 -10.05 -14.42
CA ILE A 4 -25.46 -9.37 -14.00
C ILE A 4 -25.78 -8.49 -12.80
N HIS A 5 -25.12 -8.74 -11.68
CA HIS A 5 -25.21 -7.91 -10.48
C HIS A 5 -24.03 -6.96 -10.43
N GLN A 6 -24.29 -5.69 -10.13
CA GLN A 6 -23.27 -4.65 -10.01
C GLN A 6 -23.15 -4.15 -8.57
N SER A 7 -21.97 -3.67 -8.22
CA SER A 7 -21.74 -3.00 -6.93
C SER A 7 -22.64 -1.76 -6.82
N PRO A 8 -23.20 -1.48 -5.63
CA PRO A 8 -23.91 -0.22 -5.38
C PRO A 8 -22.96 0.97 -5.22
N LEU A 9 -21.65 0.72 -5.07
CA LEU A 9 -20.65 1.78 -4.99
C LEU A 9 -20.36 2.36 -6.38
N PRO A 10 -20.06 3.68 -6.47
CA PRO A 10 -19.67 4.29 -7.73
C PRO A 10 -18.50 3.58 -8.39
N ALA A 11 -18.48 3.58 -9.72
CA ALA A 11 -17.31 3.16 -10.47
C ALA A 11 -16.13 4.06 -10.10
N VAL A 12 -14.96 3.46 -9.86
CA VAL A 12 -13.71 4.16 -9.58
C VAL A 12 -12.67 3.79 -10.61
N GLU A 13 -11.83 4.75 -10.99
CA GLU A 13 -10.70 4.49 -11.87
C GLU A 13 -9.60 3.74 -11.11
N ILE A 14 -9.14 2.63 -11.69
CA ILE A 14 -7.96 1.91 -11.21
C ILE A 14 -6.77 2.41 -12.03
N ARG A 15 -5.85 3.12 -11.39
CA ARG A 15 -4.68 3.70 -12.06
C ARG A 15 -3.73 2.60 -12.53
N ASP A 16 -3.26 2.73 -13.77
CA ASP A 16 -2.21 1.87 -14.33
C ASP A 16 -0.81 2.39 -13.91
N VAL A 17 -0.42 2.06 -12.70
CA VAL A 17 0.87 2.40 -12.10
C VAL A 17 1.42 1.21 -11.33
N ALA A 18 2.73 1.21 -11.05
CA ALA A 18 3.31 0.17 -10.21
C ALA A 18 2.62 0.12 -8.84
N VAL A 19 2.29 -1.10 -8.38
CA VAL A 19 1.60 -1.31 -7.11
C VAL A 19 2.39 -0.73 -5.93
N SER A 20 3.71 -0.90 -5.94
CA SER A 20 4.63 -0.33 -4.93
C SER A 20 4.54 1.20 -4.89
N ASP A 21 4.56 1.86 -6.04
CA ASP A 21 4.44 3.33 -6.12
C ASP A 21 3.08 3.80 -5.64
N TYR A 22 2.02 3.11 -6.06
CA TYR A 22 0.66 3.42 -5.62
C TYR A 22 0.53 3.30 -4.10
N ILE A 23 1.00 2.22 -3.49
CA ILE A 23 0.86 2.01 -2.04
C ILE A 23 1.77 2.96 -1.25
N LEU A 24 3.04 3.09 -1.65
CA LEU A 24 4.04 3.83 -0.89
C LEU A 24 3.92 5.35 -1.03
N ARG A 25 3.13 5.87 -1.98
CA ARG A 25 2.90 7.33 -2.12
C ARG A 25 2.39 7.99 -0.83
N HIS A 26 1.68 7.23 0.00
CA HIS A 26 1.08 7.71 1.24
C HIS A 26 1.93 7.44 2.48
N ALA A 27 3.09 6.79 2.34
CA ALA A 27 3.98 6.50 3.47
C ALA A 27 4.45 7.78 4.18
N GLY A 28 4.49 8.92 3.48
CA GLY A 28 4.82 10.22 4.07
C GLY A 28 3.69 10.90 4.85
N ILE A 29 2.45 10.39 4.82
CA ILE A 29 1.32 11.01 5.56
C ILE A 29 1.45 10.75 7.07
N ASN A 30 1.85 9.54 7.45
CA ASN A 30 2.10 9.16 8.84
C ASN A 30 3.42 8.38 8.93
N PRO A 31 4.57 9.05 8.71
CA PRO A 31 5.86 8.39 8.52
C PRO A 31 6.26 7.52 9.71
N ASP A 32 5.98 7.99 10.93
CA ASP A 32 6.36 7.32 12.19
C ASP A 32 5.34 6.28 12.66
N ARG A 33 4.22 6.11 11.93
CA ARG A 33 3.22 5.11 12.30
C ARG A 33 3.74 3.72 11.93
N LEU A 34 3.59 2.79 12.86
CA LEU A 34 3.91 1.37 12.64
C LEU A 34 3.15 0.83 11.42
N ALA A 35 3.88 0.28 10.46
CA ALA A 35 3.34 -0.30 9.23
C ALA A 35 3.30 -1.84 9.31
N ILE A 36 4.39 -2.45 9.76
CA ILE A 36 4.50 -3.91 9.91
C ILE A 36 5.34 -4.25 11.14
N SER A 37 4.96 -5.33 11.82
CA SER A 37 5.75 -5.95 12.87
C SER A 37 5.72 -7.46 12.70
N ASP A 38 6.83 -8.11 13.01
CA ASP A 38 6.93 -9.58 13.05
C ASP A 38 6.31 -10.19 14.32
N GLY A 39 5.80 -9.38 15.24
CA GLY A 39 5.26 -9.82 16.53
C GLY A 39 6.32 -10.22 17.56
N ALA A 40 7.60 -10.05 17.22
CA ALA A 40 8.75 -10.28 18.09
C ALA A 40 9.55 -8.98 18.26
N ALA A 41 10.71 -8.87 17.59
CA ALA A 41 11.64 -7.76 17.79
C ALA A 41 11.69 -6.79 16.60
N THR A 42 11.19 -7.19 15.43
CA THR A 42 11.34 -6.39 14.21
C THR A 42 10.05 -5.66 13.90
N SER A 43 10.17 -4.36 13.75
CA SER A 43 9.07 -3.48 13.37
C SER A 43 9.57 -2.40 12.44
N TYR A 44 8.76 -2.06 11.45
CA TYR A 44 9.02 -0.95 10.55
C TYR A 44 7.85 0.03 10.60
N THR A 45 8.18 1.31 10.74
CA THR A 45 7.28 2.41 10.45
C THR A 45 7.04 2.52 8.94
N TYR A 46 6.04 3.29 8.50
CA TYR A 46 5.79 3.50 7.07
C TYR A 46 6.99 4.11 6.34
N ALA A 47 7.74 5.01 6.99
CA ALA A 47 8.95 5.59 6.43
C ALA A 47 10.05 4.54 6.26
N GLU A 48 10.35 3.79 7.32
CA GLU A 48 11.41 2.77 7.29
C GLU A 48 11.09 1.65 6.29
N LEU A 49 9.82 1.24 6.20
CA LEU A 49 9.39 0.23 5.23
C LEU A 49 9.57 0.73 3.79
N ARG A 50 9.19 1.98 3.50
CA ARG A 50 9.38 2.57 2.17
C ARG A 50 10.86 2.59 1.79
N ASP A 51 11.72 3.00 2.72
CA ASP A 51 13.15 3.13 2.46
C ASP A 51 13.82 1.76 2.32
N ALA A 52 13.39 0.76 3.11
CA ALA A 52 13.83 -0.64 2.96
C ALA A 52 13.43 -1.25 1.61
N VAL A 53 12.19 -1.03 1.16
CA VAL A 53 11.72 -1.51 -0.16
C VAL A 53 12.52 -0.88 -1.29
N ARG A 54 12.81 0.43 -1.22
CA ARG A 54 13.65 1.13 -2.20
C ARG A 54 15.09 0.63 -2.19
N GLY A 55 15.68 0.44 -1.00
CA GLY A 55 17.02 -0.10 -0.86
C GLY A 55 17.15 -1.53 -1.41
N LEU A 56 16.10 -2.35 -1.29
CA LEU A 56 16.06 -3.69 -1.88
C LEU A 56 15.96 -3.66 -3.41
N ALA A 57 15.26 -2.67 -3.99
CA ALA A 57 15.05 -2.57 -5.43
C ALA A 57 16.30 -2.15 -6.22
N GLY A 58 17.27 -1.47 -5.57
CA GLY A 58 18.50 -0.98 -6.20
C GLY A 58 18.36 0.44 -6.75
#